data_AF-A0A954PUB2-F1
#
_entry.id   AF-A0A954PUB2-F1
#
_cell.length_a   1.000
_cell.length_b   1.000
_cell.length_c   1.000
_cell.angle_alpha   90.00
_cell.angle_beta   90.00
_cell.angle_gamma   90.00
#
_symmetry.space_group_name_H-M   'P 1'
#
loop_
_entity.id
_entity.type
_entity.pdbx_description
1 polymer ?
#
loop_
_entity_poly.entity_id
_entity_poly.type
_entity_poly.pdbx_seq_one_letter_code
_entity_poly.pdbx_strand_id
1 'polypeptide(L)'
;MPDDLSRDVCDCRQVTYRRTFNRPTGLGTGDRVWLLIDQFSGDSIKVMINDIQIHAAEGTHLARVELTSHLEPTNRLVVGLSGSPASPAVLSGAVSLQIEST
;
A
#
# COMPACT_ATOMS: atom_id res chain seq x y z
N MET A 1 24.84 16.27 -35.10
CA MET A 1 25.01 16.33 -33.64
C MET A 1 24.01 15.37 -33.04
N PRO A 2 24.40 14.20 -32.51
CA PRO A 2 23.49 13.39 -31.73
C PRO A 2 23.66 13.78 -30.26
N ASP A 3 22.73 14.57 -29.73
CA ASP A 3 22.68 14.77 -28.28
C ASP A 3 22.02 13.54 -27.65
N ASP A 4 22.92 12.70 -27.17
CA ASP A 4 22.76 11.69 -26.15
C ASP A 4 22.16 12.31 -24.89
N LEU A 5 20.86 12.05 -24.66
CA LEU A 5 20.31 11.87 -23.33
C LEU A 5 19.21 10.81 -23.46
N SER A 6 19.64 9.55 -23.56
CA SER A 6 18.81 8.45 -23.07
C SER A 6 18.63 8.70 -21.57
N ARG A 7 17.65 9.53 -21.22
CA ARG A 7 17.12 9.55 -19.86
C ARG A 7 16.67 8.12 -19.64
N ASP A 8 17.41 7.39 -18.82
CA ASP A 8 16.87 6.30 -18.04
C ASP A 8 15.68 6.89 -17.28
N VAL A 9 14.54 6.96 -17.96
CA VAL A 9 13.26 7.12 -17.33
C VAL A 9 13.12 5.81 -16.59
N CYS A 10 13.51 5.80 -15.32
CA CYS A 10 12.99 4.80 -14.40
C CYS A 10 11.50 4.78 -14.68
N ASP A 11 11.03 3.69 -15.31
CA ASP A 11 9.64 3.56 -15.71
C ASP A 11 8.87 3.30 -14.42
N CYS A 12 8.70 4.35 -13.60
CA CYS A 12 7.98 4.36 -12.33
C CYS A 12 6.47 4.20 -12.55
N ARG A 13 6.07 3.62 -13.69
CA ARG A 13 4.70 3.27 -14.01
C ARG A 13 4.15 2.24 -13.03
N GLN A 14 5.01 1.43 -12.43
CA GLN A 14 4.60 0.47 -11.42
C GLN A 14 5.65 0.35 -10.32
N VAL A 15 5.19 0.37 -9.07
CA VAL A 15 6.02 0.04 -7.91
C VAL A 15 5.24 -0.91 -7.02
N THR A 16 5.95 -1.86 -6.42
CA THR A 16 5.39 -2.81 -5.46
C THR A 16 6.19 -2.79 -4.18
N TYR A 17 5.53 -2.42 -3.09
CA TYR A 17 6.07 -2.49 -1.74
C TYR A 17 5.63 -3.79 -1.08
N ARG A 18 6.55 -4.45 -0.39
CA ARG A 18 6.29 -5.72 0.30
C ARG A 18 6.81 -5.63 1.72
N ARG A 19 6.01 -6.07 2.68
CA ARG A 19 6.42 -6.16 4.08
C ARG A 19 5.78 -7.36 4.76
N THR A 20 6.55 -8.01 5.62
CA THR A 20 6.05 -9.06 6.52
C THR A 20 5.90 -8.52 7.93
N PHE A 21 4.84 -8.91 8.64
CA PHE A 21 4.61 -8.53 10.03
C PHE A 21 3.80 -9.61 10.76
N ASN A 22 3.94 -9.68 12.08
CA ASN A 22 3.17 -10.61 12.91
C ASN A 22 1.82 -10.00 13.28
N ARG A 23 0.82 -10.84 13.54
CA ARG A 23 -0.45 -10.37 14.10
C ARG A 23 -0.19 -9.58 15.39
N PRO A 24 -0.76 -8.37 15.56
CA PRO A 24 -0.66 -7.65 16.82
C PRO A 24 -1.17 -8.51 17.98
N THR A 25 -0.41 -8.54 19.07
CA THR A 25 -0.77 -9.28 20.28
C THR A 25 -1.65 -8.44 21.20
N GLY A 26 -2.45 -9.08 22.04
CA GLY A 26 -3.30 -8.38 23.01
C GLY A 26 -4.59 -7.80 22.42
N LEU A 27 -4.97 -8.20 21.19
CA LEU A 27 -6.24 -7.82 20.58
C LEU A 27 -7.40 -8.51 21.31
N GLY A 28 -8.31 -7.70 21.87
CA GLY A 28 -9.60 -8.14 22.38
C GLY A 28 -10.60 -8.44 21.26
N THR A 29 -11.75 -9.02 21.61
CA THR A 29 -12.81 -9.37 20.65
C THR A 29 -13.46 -8.17 19.95
N GLY A 30 -13.31 -6.96 20.49
CA GLY A 30 -13.82 -5.72 19.88
C GLY A 30 -12.77 -4.95 19.08
N ASP A 31 -11.50 -5.36 19.13
CA ASP A 31 -10.43 -4.59 18.51
C ASP A 31 -10.41 -4.79 17.00
N ARG A 32 -10.25 -3.69 16.27
CA ARG A 32 -10.08 -3.68 14.81
C ARG A 32 -8.68 -3.25 14.43
N VAL A 33 -8.14 -3.90 13.42
CA VAL A 33 -6.83 -3.54 12.86
C VAL A 33 -7.05 -2.88 11.52
N TRP A 34 -6.47 -1.69 11.36
CA TRP A 34 -6.56 -0.89 10.15
C TRP A 34 -5.18 -0.68 9.54
N LEU A 35 -5.08 -0.77 8.22
CA LEU A 35 -3.98 -0.21 7.46
C LEU A 35 -4.33 1.22 7.09
N LEU A 36 -3.43 2.16 7.39
CA LEU A 36 -3.54 3.54 6.96
C LEU A 36 -2.36 3.88 6.04
N ILE A 37 -2.66 4.38 4.86
CA ILE A 37 -1.70 4.94 3.90
C ILE A 37 -2.02 6.42 3.78
N ASP A 38 -1.21 7.26 4.42
CA ASP A 38 -1.49 8.70 4.58
C ASP A 38 -1.45 9.43 3.24
N GLN A 39 -0.44 9.15 2.42
CA GLN A 39 -0.28 9.80 1.11
C GLN A 39 0.40 8.84 0.14
N PHE A 40 -0.09 8.84 -1.10
CA PHE A 40 0.59 8.23 -2.23
C PHE A 40 0.32 9.03 -3.50
N SER A 41 1.18 8.85 -4.48
CA SER A 41 1.03 9.31 -5.87
C SER A 41 0.95 8.09 -6.78
N GLY A 42 0.15 8.22 -7.84
CA GLY A 42 -0.17 7.14 -8.77
C GLY A 42 -1.60 7.28 -9.29
N ASP A 43 -1.86 6.59 -10.37
CA ASP A 43 -3.18 6.50 -10.99
C ASP A 43 -4.05 5.44 -10.29
N SER A 44 -3.43 4.40 -9.71
CA SER A 44 -4.15 3.39 -8.94
C SER A 44 -3.33 2.78 -7.82
N ILE A 45 -4.03 2.27 -6.81
CA ILE A 45 -3.49 1.53 -5.67
C ILE A 45 -4.20 0.18 -5.52
N LYS A 46 -3.42 -0.84 -5.18
CA LYS A 46 -3.89 -2.18 -4.82
C LYS A 46 -3.22 -2.62 -3.53
N VAL A 47 -4.01 -3.06 -2.57
CA VAL A 47 -3.53 -3.60 -1.29
C VAL A 47 -3.94 -5.06 -1.19
N MET A 48 -2.96 -5.90 -0.87
CA MET A 48 -3.15 -7.32 -0.61
C MET A 48 -2.58 -7.70 0.76
N ILE A 49 -3.30 -8.56 1.46
CA ILE A 49 -2.83 -9.23 2.67
C ILE A 49 -2.92 -10.73 2.46
N ASN A 50 -1.85 -11.47 2.72
CA ASN A 50 -1.83 -12.94 2.59
C ASN A 50 -2.37 -13.43 1.24
N ASP A 51 -1.99 -12.73 0.16
CA ASP A 51 -2.44 -12.97 -1.22
C ASP A 51 -3.90 -12.68 -1.55
N ILE A 52 -4.64 -12.16 -0.58
CA ILE A 52 -6.03 -11.71 -0.74
C ILE A 52 -6.02 -10.21 -1.02
N GLN A 53 -6.63 -9.80 -2.14
CA GLN A 53 -6.88 -8.39 -2.41
C GLN A 53 -7.98 -7.87 -1.48
N ILE A 54 -7.61 -6.93 -0.60
CA ILE A 54 -8.51 -6.32 0.38
C ILE A 54 -8.95 -4.92 -0.04
N HIS A 55 -8.19 -4.27 -0.91
CA HIS A 55 -8.51 -2.95 -1.41
C HIS A 55 -7.93 -2.74 -2.80
N ALA A 56 -8.68 -2.03 -3.64
CA ALA A 56 -8.21 -1.48 -4.90
C ALA A 56 -8.98 -0.19 -5.18
N ALA A 57 -8.27 0.84 -5.63
CA ALA A 57 -8.86 2.13 -5.97
C ALA A 57 -8.09 2.81 -7.10
N GLU A 58 -8.81 3.63 -7.86
CA GLU A 58 -8.25 4.57 -8.84
C GLU A 58 -8.14 5.97 -8.19
N GLY A 59 -7.14 6.74 -8.59
CA GLY A 59 -6.85 8.09 -8.10
C GLY A 59 -6.12 8.13 -6.74
N THR A 60 -5.82 9.35 -6.29
CA THR A 60 -4.99 9.63 -5.10
C THR A 60 -5.82 9.84 -3.83
N HIS A 61 -6.67 8.88 -3.46
CA HIS A 61 -7.46 8.95 -2.24
C HIS A 61 -6.76 8.24 -1.08
N LEU A 62 -6.77 8.85 0.12
CA LEU A 62 -6.36 8.20 1.36
C LEU A 62 -6.92 6.78 1.47
N ALA A 63 -6.04 5.79 1.64
CA ALA A 63 -6.45 4.39 1.79
C ALA A 63 -6.43 4.01 3.27
N ARG A 64 -7.63 3.91 3.87
CA ARG A 64 -7.85 3.32 5.19
C ARG A 64 -8.60 2.00 5.01
N VAL A 65 -7.95 0.89 5.32
CA VAL A 65 -8.43 -0.46 4.98
C VAL A 65 -8.48 -1.32 6.25
N GLU A 66 -9.64 -1.92 6.54
CA GLU A 66 -9.77 -2.86 7.66
C GLU A 66 -9.10 -4.20 7.31
N LEU A 67 -8.24 -4.70 8.20
CA LEU A 67 -7.49 -5.95 8.01
C LEU A 67 -7.98 -7.09 8.90
N THR A 68 -8.80 -6.80 9.92
CA THR A 68 -9.07 -7.67 11.08
C THR A 68 -9.38 -9.13 10.70
N SER A 69 -10.30 -9.33 9.77
CA SER A 69 -10.77 -10.66 9.34
C SER A 69 -9.76 -11.46 8.50
N HIS A 70 -8.67 -10.84 8.07
CA HIS A 70 -7.68 -11.42 7.17
C HIS A 70 -6.32 -11.66 7.85
N LEU A 71 -6.21 -11.36 9.15
CA LEU A 71 -4.96 -11.51 9.89
C LEU A 71 -4.71 -12.96 10.30
N GLU A 72 -3.57 -13.47 9.87
CA GLU A 72 -2.96 -14.74 10.27
C GLU A 72 -1.83 -14.47 11.30
N PRO A 73 -1.28 -15.51 11.98
CA PRO A 73 -0.16 -15.30 12.91
C PRO A 73 1.04 -14.55 12.30
N THR A 74 1.34 -14.81 11.03
CA THR A 74 2.34 -14.09 10.23
C THR A 74 1.68 -13.61 8.95
N ASN A 75 1.84 -12.32 8.62
CA ASN A 75 1.14 -11.68 7.53
C ASN A 75 2.10 -11.12 6.48
N ARG A 76 1.69 -11.20 5.21
CA ARG A 76 2.36 -10.55 4.08
C ARG A 76 1.49 -9.41 3.55
N LEU A 77 1.96 -8.18 3.73
CA LEU A 77 1.38 -6.99 3.11
C LEU A 77 2.07 -6.71 1.77
N VAL A 78 1.26 -6.51 0.73
CA VAL A 78 1.71 -6.02 -0.57
C VAL A 78 0.90 -4.79 -0.95
N VAL A 79 1.60 -3.70 -1.27
CA VAL A 79 0.99 -2.48 -1.82
C VAL A 79 1.56 -2.28 -3.22
N GLY A 80 0.70 -2.43 -4.22
CA GLY A 80 1.01 -2.11 -5.61
C GLY A 80 0.47 -0.73 -5.95
N LEU A 81 1.29 0.09 -6.60
CA LEU A 81 0.87 1.35 -7.20
C LEU A 81 1.15 1.29 -8.69
N SER A 82 0.22 1.81 -9.48
CA SER A 82 0.46 2.11 -10.89
C SER A 82 0.37 3.62 -11.09
N GLY A 83 1.13 4.14 -12.04
CA GLY A 83 1.20 5.56 -12.33
C GLY A 83 1.56 5.83 -13.78
N SER A 84 1.66 7.11 -14.09
CA SER A 84 1.96 7.65 -15.41
C SER A 84 3.08 8.69 -15.29
N PRO A 85 3.62 9.18 -16.42
CA PRO A 85 4.62 10.25 -16.37
C PRO A 85 4.15 11.52 -15.65
N ALA A 86 2.83 11.76 -15.58
CA ALA A 86 2.24 12.91 -14.88
C ALA A 86 1.96 12.63 -13.38
N SER A 87 1.82 11.36 -12.99
CA SER A 87 1.51 10.91 -11.63
C SER A 87 2.38 9.68 -11.31
N PRO A 88 3.63 9.89 -10.87
CA PRO A 88 4.57 8.78 -10.63
C PRO A 88 4.06 7.88 -9.50
N ALA A 89 4.23 6.56 -9.65
CA ALA A 89 3.80 5.61 -8.64
C ALA A 89 4.76 5.61 -7.45
N VAL A 90 4.33 6.17 -6.31
CA VAL A 90 5.16 6.23 -5.09
C VAL A 90 4.31 6.37 -3.82
N LEU A 91 4.72 5.70 -2.75
CA LEU A 91 4.24 6.00 -1.40
C LEU A 91 4.97 7.25 -0.89
N SER A 92 4.26 8.37 -0.82
CA SER A 92 4.83 9.67 -0.43
C SER A 92 4.57 10.04 1.04
N GLY A 93 3.70 9.30 1.72
CA GLY A 93 3.37 9.46 3.14
C GLY A 93 3.67 8.23 3.97
N ALA A 94 3.35 8.32 5.26
CA ALA A 94 3.53 7.20 6.17
C ALA A 94 2.53 6.06 5.86
N VAL A 95 2.98 4.83 6.10
CA VAL A 95 2.13 3.65 6.11
C VAL A 95 2.17 3.06 7.51
N SER A 96 1.01 3.01 8.16
CA SER A 96 0.89 2.59 9.56
C SER A 96 -0.19 1.52 9.73
N LEU A 97 0.00 0.71 10.77
CA LEU A 97 -1.05 -0.17 11.30
C LEU A 97 -1.63 0.51 12.54
N GLN A 98 -2.95 0.64 12.58
CA GLN A 98 -3.68 1.20 13.70
C GLN A 98 -4.57 0.14 14.33
N ILE A 99 -4.66 0.16 15.66
CA ILE A 99 -5.56 -0.69 16.43
C ILE A 99 -6.59 0.25 17.05
N GLU A 100 -7.85 -0.06 16.84
CA GLU A 100 -8.97 0.67 17.43
C GLU A 100 -9.76 -0.28 18.32
N SER A 101 -9.87 0.11 19.59
CA SER A 101 -10.71 -0.56 20.57
C SER A 101 -12.04 0.15 20.67
N THR A 102 -13.14 -0.60 20.57
CA THR A 102 -14.50 -0.14 20.91
C THR A 102 -14.72 -0.01 22.40
#